data_AF-A0A1B7W5J0-F1
#
_entry.id   AF-A0A1B7W5J0-F1
#
_cell.length_a   1.000
_cell.length_b   1.000
_cell.length_c   1.000
_cell.angle_alpha   90.00
_cell.angle_beta   90.00
_cell.angle_gamma   90.00
#
_symmetry.space_group_name_H-M   'P 1'
#
loop_
_entity.id
_entity.type
_entity.pdbx_description
1 polymer ?
#
loop_
_entity_poly.entity_id
_entity_poly.type
_entity_poly.pdbx_seq_one_letter_code
_entity_poly.pdbx_strand_id
1 'polypeptide(L)'
;GRPFQLWTDHKPLLAAMTRISPPISPRQQRHLAFVSEFNVLLVYVPGPENVVADFLSRPPQVPEATTAAAATTPVNFQALAAAQLTCKETQQLLTSNSLQIVYQDIGDLQLAGDASTGVFRPLVPVQFRHNIFNQLHDIAHPGRLASRRIVSSRFVWRGLAKDVTAWAAACLECQRSKVHRHTRVAPLPIAVPRRRFSHIHVDLVGP
;
A
#
# COMPACT_ATOMS: atom_id res chain seq x y z
N GLY A 1 -13.21 -29.14 28.38
CA GLY A 1 -12.10 -29.27 27.41
C GLY A 1 -10.80 -29.58 28.12
N ARG A 2 -9.80 -30.12 27.42
CA ARG A 2 -8.46 -30.31 27.98
C ARG A 2 -7.81 -28.94 28.24
N PRO A 3 -7.12 -28.72 29.37
CA PRO A 3 -6.39 -27.49 29.59
C PRO A 3 -5.25 -27.37 28.59
N PHE A 4 -5.05 -26.18 28.04
CA PHE A 4 -3.92 -25.90 27.14
C PHE A 4 -3.35 -24.51 27.39
N GLN A 5 -2.09 -24.32 27.00
CA GLN A 5 -1.40 -23.04 27.12
C GLN A 5 -1.41 -22.32 25.77
N LEU A 6 -1.81 -21.06 25.76
CA LEU A 6 -1.77 -20.19 24.60
C LEU A 6 -0.68 -19.13 24.81
N TRP A 7 0.37 -19.24 23.99
CA TRP A 7 1.50 -18.32 23.98
C TRP A 7 1.19 -17.16 23.01
N THR A 8 1.23 -15.92 23.48
CA THR A 8 0.81 -14.74 22.70
C THR A 8 1.72 -13.54 22.93
N ASP A 9 1.94 -12.74 21.91
CA ASP A 9 2.60 -11.43 21.98
C ASP A 9 1.66 -10.28 22.33
N HIS A 10 0.38 -10.58 22.56
CA HIS A 10 -0.62 -9.58 22.88
C HIS A 10 -0.77 -9.40 24.40
N LYS A 11 0.18 -8.69 25.02
CA LYS A 11 0.21 -8.42 26.48
C LYS A 11 -1.13 -7.91 27.06
N PRO A 12 -1.90 -7.01 26.40
CA PRO A 12 -3.18 -6.56 26.95
C PRO A 12 -4.25 -7.66 27.07
N LEU A 13 -4.11 -8.79 26.37
CA LEU A 13 -5.08 -9.88 26.40
C LEU A 13 -5.08 -10.61 27.76
N LEU A 14 -3.89 -10.75 28.36
CA LEU A 14 -3.75 -11.33 29.71
C LEU A 14 -4.55 -10.51 30.72
N ALA A 15 -4.36 -9.18 30.70
CA ALA A 15 -5.07 -8.27 31.58
C ALA A 15 -6.58 -8.25 31.29
N ALA A 16 -6.99 -8.37 30.03
CA ALA A 16 -8.39 -8.37 29.63
C ALA A 16 -9.18 -9.59 30.14
N MET A 17 -8.51 -10.75 30.28
CA MET A 17 -9.15 -11.96 30.80
C MET A 17 -9.37 -11.96 32.32
N THR A 18 -8.55 -11.22 33.06
CA THR A 18 -8.65 -11.17 34.53
C THR A 18 -9.33 -9.89 35.03
N ARG A 19 -9.74 -8.99 34.13
CA ARG A 19 -10.29 -7.68 34.50
C ARG A 19 -11.74 -7.78 34.96
N ILE A 20 -12.06 -7.14 36.08
CA ILE A 20 -13.41 -7.12 36.69
C ILE A 20 -14.15 -5.77 36.43
N SER A 21 -13.64 -4.89 35.56
CA SER A 21 -14.13 -3.49 35.41
C SER A 21 -14.89 -3.22 34.07
N PRO A 22 -15.71 -2.15 33.98
CA PRO A 22 -16.88 -2.03 33.07
C PRO A 22 -16.52 -1.57 31.63
N PRO A 23 -17.55 -1.39 30.76
CA PRO A 23 -17.76 -2.26 29.61
C PRO A 23 -16.74 -2.06 28.50
N ILE A 24 -16.36 -3.19 27.94
CA ILE A 24 -15.59 -3.34 26.72
C ILE A 24 -16.52 -3.10 25.52
N SER A 25 -16.00 -2.71 24.36
CA SER A 25 -16.84 -2.62 23.17
C SER A 25 -17.58 -3.95 22.93
N PRO A 26 -18.82 -3.94 22.39
CA PRO A 26 -19.58 -5.18 22.15
C PRO A 26 -18.81 -6.23 21.32
N ARG A 27 -17.86 -5.77 20.51
CA ARG A 27 -16.95 -6.64 19.76
C ARG A 27 -15.95 -7.36 20.67
N GLN A 28 -15.21 -6.65 21.53
CA GLN A 28 -14.21 -7.33 22.34
C GLN A 28 -14.86 -8.12 23.49
N GLN A 29 -16.07 -7.77 23.94
CA GLN A 29 -16.84 -8.62 24.86
C GLN A 29 -17.16 -9.98 24.25
N ARG A 30 -17.63 -10.02 23.00
CA ARG A 30 -17.89 -11.28 22.28
C ARG A 30 -16.63 -12.11 22.07
N HIS A 31 -15.53 -11.47 21.71
CA HIS A 31 -14.25 -12.17 21.54
C HIS A 31 -13.73 -12.75 22.87
N LEU A 32 -13.84 -12.01 23.97
CA LEU A 32 -13.43 -12.50 25.30
C LEU A 32 -14.34 -13.61 25.79
N ALA A 33 -15.66 -13.51 25.58
CA ALA A 33 -16.62 -14.56 25.89
C ALA A 33 -16.24 -15.86 25.16
N PHE A 34 -16.02 -15.79 23.85
CA PHE A 34 -15.59 -16.95 23.05
C PHE A 34 -14.30 -17.58 23.57
N VAL A 35 -13.26 -16.77 23.85
CA VAL A 35 -11.99 -17.31 24.35
C VAL A 35 -12.15 -17.89 25.77
N SER A 36 -13.06 -17.34 26.59
CA SER A 36 -13.35 -17.84 27.95
C SER A 36 -14.13 -19.17 27.98
N GLU A 37 -14.76 -19.58 26.87
CA GLU A 37 -15.37 -20.91 26.74
C GLU A 37 -14.32 -22.04 26.76
N PHE A 38 -13.05 -21.71 26.50
CA PHE A 38 -11.94 -22.64 26.50
C PHE A 38 -11.20 -22.64 27.85
N ASN A 39 -10.70 -23.81 28.22
CA ASN A 39 -9.86 -23.97 29.41
C ASN A 39 -8.40 -23.60 29.05
N VAL A 40 -8.16 -22.31 28.83
CA VAL A 40 -6.91 -21.75 28.29
C VAL A 40 -6.10 -21.02 29.36
N LEU A 41 -4.80 -21.30 29.42
CA LEU A 41 -3.82 -20.51 30.17
C LEU A 41 -3.07 -19.58 29.22
N LEU A 42 -3.24 -18.26 29.39
CA LEU A 42 -2.55 -17.26 28.58
C LEU A 42 -1.12 -16.99 29.10
N VAL A 43 -0.12 -17.16 28.24
CA VAL A 43 1.29 -16.87 28.53
C VAL A 43 1.78 -15.81 27.55
N TYR A 44 2.33 -14.71 28.06
CA TYR A 44 2.88 -13.64 27.21
C TYR A 44 4.31 -13.96 26.78
N VAL A 45 4.62 -13.75 25.50
CA VAL A 45 5.96 -13.80 24.91
C VAL A 45 6.19 -12.54 24.09
N PRO A 46 7.30 -11.80 24.28
CA PRO A 46 7.65 -10.70 23.38
C PRO A 46 7.66 -11.14 21.91
N GLY A 47 7.12 -10.33 21.00
CA GLY A 47 7.07 -10.63 19.56
C GLY A 47 8.41 -11.12 18.96
N PRO A 48 9.57 -10.52 19.28
CA PRO A 48 10.87 -10.99 18.81
C PRO A 48 11.24 -12.41 19.25
N GLU A 49 10.69 -12.88 20.37
CA GLU A 49 10.93 -14.22 20.93
C GLU A 49 9.87 -15.24 20.45
N ASN A 50 8.74 -14.77 19.91
CA ASN A 50 7.65 -15.62 19.39
C ASN A 50 7.87 -16.05 17.92
N VAL A 51 9.09 -16.52 17.64
CA VAL A 51 9.59 -16.82 16.27
C VAL A 51 8.72 -17.85 15.54
N VAL A 52 8.16 -18.83 16.27
CA VAL A 52 7.35 -19.90 15.66
C VAL A 52 6.01 -19.39 15.15
N ALA A 53 5.31 -18.56 15.93
CA ALA A 53 4.06 -17.94 15.49
C ALA A 53 4.30 -16.95 14.33
N ASP A 54 5.40 -16.20 14.40
CA ASP A 54 5.82 -15.32 13.32
C ASP A 54 6.12 -16.11 12.04
N PHE A 55 6.79 -17.26 12.13
CA PHE A 55 7.07 -18.13 10.99
C PHE A 55 5.81 -18.68 10.31
N LEU A 56 4.82 -19.12 11.09
CA LEU A 56 3.58 -19.70 10.55
C LEU A 56 2.58 -18.65 10.02
N SER A 57 2.66 -17.41 10.49
CA SER A 57 1.83 -16.31 9.98
C SER A 57 2.38 -15.68 8.70
N ARG A 58 3.68 -15.86 8.42
CA ARG A 58 4.29 -15.43 7.17
C ARG A 58 3.96 -16.43 6.06
N PRO A 59 3.55 -15.97 4.87
CA PRO A 59 3.49 -16.87 3.71
C PRO A 59 4.89 -17.46 3.49
N PRO A 60 4.99 -18.74 3.05
CA PRO A 60 6.28 -19.34 2.74
C PRO A 60 7.00 -18.39 1.79
N GLN A 61 8.26 -18.07 2.12
CA GLN A 61 9.15 -17.34 1.22
C GLN A 61 9.26 -18.21 -0.03
N VAL A 62 8.41 -17.93 -1.04
CA VAL A 62 8.55 -18.55 -2.35
C VAL A 62 9.97 -18.19 -2.76
N PRO A 63 10.88 -19.15 -3.00
CA PRO A 63 12.19 -18.82 -3.50
C PRO A 63 11.93 -18.02 -4.77
N GLU A 64 12.29 -16.74 -4.72
CA GLU A 64 12.11 -15.83 -5.83
C GLU A 64 12.76 -16.52 -7.03
N ALA A 65 11.93 -17.07 -7.91
CA ALA A 65 12.35 -17.33 -9.27
C ALA A 65 12.99 -16.02 -9.70
N THR A 66 14.22 -16.10 -10.19
CA THR A 66 15.14 -15.01 -10.47
C THR A 66 14.57 -14.02 -11.47
N THR A 67 13.49 -13.32 -11.14
CA THR A 67 13.26 -11.97 -11.61
C THR A 67 14.32 -11.19 -10.87
N ALA A 68 15.45 -10.97 -11.54
CA ALA A 68 16.44 -10.00 -11.15
C ALA A 68 15.68 -8.85 -10.47
N ALA A 69 15.88 -8.70 -9.16
CA ALA A 69 15.49 -7.49 -8.46
C ALA A 69 16.00 -6.39 -9.37
N ALA A 70 15.08 -5.67 -10.03
CA ALA A 70 15.44 -4.61 -10.94
C ALA A 70 16.30 -3.71 -10.08
N ALA A 71 17.62 -3.75 -10.29
CA ALA A 71 18.54 -2.95 -9.53
C ALA A 71 17.97 -1.55 -9.64
N THR A 72 17.52 -1.00 -8.52
CA THR A 72 16.96 0.34 -8.47
C THR A 72 18.13 1.25 -8.78
N THR A 73 18.48 1.36 -10.06
CA THR A 73 19.62 2.15 -10.52
C THR A 73 19.27 3.56 -10.11
N PRO A 74 19.96 4.16 -9.14
CA PRO A 74 19.59 5.47 -8.62
C PRO A 74 19.47 6.44 -9.80
N VAL A 75 18.49 7.35 -9.76
CA VAL A 75 18.31 8.34 -10.83
C VAL A 75 19.65 9.04 -11.08
N ASN A 76 20.24 8.81 -12.25
CA ASN A 76 21.48 9.47 -12.62
C ASN A 76 21.18 10.90 -13.05
N PHE A 77 21.32 11.85 -12.11
CA PHE A 77 21.03 13.26 -12.35
C PHE A 77 21.93 13.90 -13.42
N GLN A 78 23.16 13.40 -13.60
CA GLN A 78 24.06 13.89 -14.65
C GLN A 78 23.55 13.46 -16.04
N ALA A 79 23.12 12.20 -16.18
CA ALA A 79 22.47 11.73 -17.41
C ALA A 79 21.14 12.46 -17.67
N LEU A 80 20.40 12.78 -16.61
CA LEU A 80 19.16 13.55 -16.70
C LEU A 80 19.43 14.99 -17.17
N ALA A 81 20.46 15.66 -16.65
CA ALA A 81 20.88 16.99 -17.11
C ALA A 81 21.32 16.98 -18.58
N ALA A 82 22.11 16.00 -19.00
CA ALA A 82 22.50 15.84 -20.42
C ALA A 82 21.27 15.65 -21.33
N ALA A 83 20.28 14.88 -20.87
CA ALA A 83 19.05 14.64 -21.59
C ALA A 83 18.11 15.86 -21.65
N GLN A 84 18.19 16.79 -20.70
CA GLN A 84 17.43 18.05 -20.76
C GLN A 84 17.83 18.91 -21.95
N LEU A 85 19.11 18.88 -22.34
CA LEU A 85 19.65 19.67 -23.45
C LEU A 85 19.09 19.22 -24.81
N THR A 86 18.78 17.94 -24.97
CA THR A 86 18.30 17.36 -26.24
C THR A 86 16.79 17.23 -26.31
N CYS A 87 16.10 17.24 -25.18
CA CYS A 87 14.65 17.03 -25.12
C CYS A 87 13.87 18.32 -25.42
N LYS A 88 13.11 18.31 -26.53
CA LYS A 88 12.27 19.46 -26.96
C LYS A 88 11.25 19.87 -25.90
N GLU A 89 10.68 18.92 -25.18
CA GLU A 89 9.63 19.19 -24.21
C GLU A 89 10.18 19.88 -22.96
N THR A 90 11.38 19.50 -22.50
CA THR A 90 12.04 20.21 -21.39
C THR A 90 12.42 21.61 -21.82
N GLN A 91 12.93 21.80 -23.04
CA GLN A 91 13.21 23.13 -23.60
C GLN A 91 11.96 24.03 -23.64
N GLN A 92 10.81 23.50 -24.04
CA GLN A 92 9.54 24.26 -24.02
C GLN A 92 9.13 24.69 -22.60
N LEU A 93 9.37 23.83 -21.60
CA LEU A 93 9.07 24.16 -20.20
C LEU A 93 10.02 25.22 -19.63
N LEU A 94 11.28 25.24 -20.08
CA LEU A 94 12.25 26.29 -19.69
C LEU A 94 11.81 27.68 -20.13
N THR A 95 11.12 27.79 -21.28
CA THR A 95 10.61 29.07 -21.81
C THR A 95 9.23 29.44 -21.27
N SER A 96 8.58 28.57 -20.49
CA SER A 96 7.21 28.80 -20.02
C SER A 96 7.16 29.71 -18.77
N ASN A 97 6.26 30.69 -18.76
CA ASN A 97 6.05 31.58 -17.60
C ASN A 97 5.34 30.91 -16.42
N SER A 98 4.91 29.65 -16.56
CA SER A 98 4.20 28.92 -15.50
C SER A 98 5.11 28.35 -14.41
N LEU A 99 6.42 28.33 -14.63
CA LEU A 99 7.40 27.71 -13.75
C LEU A 99 8.45 28.74 -13.32
N GLN A 100 8.99 28.60 -12.12
CA GLN A 100 10.14 29.38 -11.67
C GLN A 100 11.40 28.55 -11.89
N ILE A 101 12.00 28.72 -13.07
CA ILE A 101 13.15 27.93 -13.50
C ILE A 101 14.41 28.36 -12.74
N VAL A 102 15.03 27.40 -12.07
CA VAL A 102 16.31 27.52 -11.37
C VAL A 102 17.26 26.43 -11.90
N TYR A 103 18.55 26.72 -11.91
CA TYR A 103 19.59 25.79 -12.31
C TYR A 103 20.43 25.36 -11.10
N GLN A 104 20.80 24.10 -11.05
CA GLN A 104 21.70 23.55 -10.04
C GLN A 104 22.85 22.81 -10.73
N ASP A 105 24.08 23.08 -10.30
CA ASP A 105 25.28 22.44 -10.87
C ASP A 105 25.38 20.98 -10.41
N ILE A 106 25.54 20.06 -11.36
CA ILE A 106 25.70 18.63 -11.14
C ILE A 106 26.94 18.17 -11.93
N GLY A 107 28.08 18.19 -11.25
CA GLY A 107 29.38 17.99 -11.91
C GLY A 107 29.61 19.09 -12.95
N ASP A 108 29.82 18.68 -14.20
CA ASP A 108 30.09 19.60 -15.32
C ASP A 108 28.82 20.09 -16.05
N LEU A 109 27.63 19.69 -15.58
CA LEU A 109 26.35 20.00 -16.23
C LEU A 109 25.42 20.78 -15.30
N GLN A 110 24.55 21.59 -15.90
CA GLN A 110 23.49 22.29 -15.17
C GLN A 110 22.17 21.55 -15.30
N LEU A 111 21.56 21.26 -14.16
CA LEU A 111 20.24 20.66 -14.08
C LEU A 111 19.20 21.76 -13.89
N ALA A 112 18.27 21.86 -14.83
CA ALA A 112 17.15 22.78 -14.72
C ALA A 112 15.99 22.16 -13.93
N GLY A 113 15.35 22.97 -13.10
CA GLY A 113 14.19 22.55 -12.31
C GLY A 113 13.29 23.72 -11.95
N ASP A 114 12.13 23.40 -11.42
CA ASP A 114 11.16 24.38 -10.93
C ASP A 114 11.29 24.54 -9.41
N ALA A 115 11.36 25.77 -8.95
CA ALA A 115 11.45 26.15 -7.54
C ALA A 115 10.18 26.83 -7.00
N SER A 116 9.11 26.93 -7.80
CA SER A 116 7.91 27.71 -7.45
C SER A 116 7.20 27.26 -6.16
N THR A 117 7.44 26.01 -5.73
CA THR A 117 6.88 25.43 -4.50
C THR A 117 7.82 25.52 -3.30
N GLY A 118 8.93 26.26 -3.39
CA GLY A 118 9.94 26.38 -2.33
C GLY A 118 10.88 25.17 -2.21
N VAL A 119 10.72 24.16 -3.07
CA VAL A 119 11.59 22.99 -3.18
C VAL A 119 11.99 22.86 -4.64
N PHE A 120 13.28 22.64 -4.89
CA PHE A 120 13.79 22.40 -6.24
C PHE A 120 13.28 21.07 -6.78
N ARG A 121 12.59 21.13 -7.93
CA ARG A 121 12.03 19.96 -8.60
C ARG A 121 12.56 19.86 -10.03
N PRO A 122 13.45 18.90 -10.34
CA PRO A 122 14.02 18.77 -11.66
C PRO A 122 12.97 18.58 -12.76
N LEU A 123 13.21 19.19 -13.91
CA LEU A 123 12.44 18.93 -15.12
C LEU A 123 12.84 17.58 -15.70
N VAL A 124 11.86 16.69 -15.92
CA VAL A 124 12.16 15.31 -16.31
C VAL A 124 11.95 15.07 -17.81
N PRO A 125 13.02 14.75 -18.58
CA PRO A 125 12.91 14.30 -19.97
C PRO A 125 12.12 12.99 -20.09
N VAL A 126 11.47 12.78 -21.23
CA VAL A 126 10.52 11.67 -21.46
C VAL A 126 11.12 10.31 -21.08
N GLN A 127 12.38 10.06 -21.44
CA GLN A 127 13.05 8.78 -21.21
C GLN A 127 13.26 8.43 -19.73
N PHE A 128 13.23 9.39 -18.80
CA PHE A 128 13.45 9.15 -17.37
C PHE A 128 12.16 9.01 -16.56
N ARG A 129 11.01 9.42 -17.10
CA ARG A 129 9.77 9.55 -16.31
C ARG A 129 9.30 8.24 -15.72
N HIS A 130 9.27 7.18 -16.52
CA HIS A 130 8.81 5.87 -16.06
C HIS A 130 9.79 5.24 -15.06
N ASN A 131 11.10 5.44 -15.25
CA ASN A 131 12.11 4.97 -14.30
C ASN A 131 11.91 5.67 -12.94
N ILE A 132 11.81 7.00 -12.93
CA ILE A 132 11.55 7.78 -11.71
C ILE A 132 10.24 7.35 -11.03
N PHE A 133 9.18 7.09 -11.81
CA PHE A 133 7.93 6.58 -11.27
C PHE A 133 8.13 5.23 -10.57
N ASN A 134 8.75 4.25 -11.24
CA ASN A 134 8.99 2.92 -10.67
C ASN A 134 9.79 3.01 -9.37
N GLN A 135 10.88 3.79 -9.34
CA GLN A 135 11.70 3.95 -8.13
C GLN A 135 10.92 4.47 -6.92
N LEU A 136 9.92 5.33 -7.14
CA LEU A 136 9.11 5.88 -6.05
C LEU A 136 7.86 5.04 -5.75
N HIS A 137 7.33 4.35 -6.76
CA HIS A 137 6.14 3.52 -6.63
C HIS A 137 6.47 2.16 -6.00
N ASP A 138 7.55 1.51 -6.43
CA ASP A 138 7.91 0.14 -6.05
C ASP A 138 8.39 0.04 -4.58
N ILE A 139 8.65 1.17 -3.91
CA ILE A 139 9.00 1.21 -2.47
C ILE A 139 7.85 0.66 -1.61
N ALA A 140 6.61 0.98 -1.97
CA ALA A 140 5.47 0.68 -1.10
C ALA A 140 4.13 0.52 -1.85
N HIS A 141 4.15 0.48 -3.19
CA HIS A 141 2.96 0.46 -4.04
C HIS A 141 1.85 1.43 -3.59
N PRO A 142 2.17 2.73 -3.38
CA PRO A 142 1.18 3.69 -2.91
C PRO A 142 0.03 3.80 -3.92
N GLY A 143 -1.19 4.05 -3.43
CA GLY A 143 -2.33 4.27 -4.31
C GLY A 143 -2.15 5.51 -5.22
N ARG A 144 -2.91 5.58 -6.32
CA ARG A 144 -2.79 6.61 -7.38
C ARG A 144 -2.58 8.05 -6.87
N LEU A 145 -3.38 8.50 -5.91
CA LEU A 145 -3.26 9.85 -5.34
C LEU A 145 -1.96 10.05 -4.54
N ALA A 146 -1.55 9.03 -3.80
CA ALA A 146 -0.32 9.04 -3.02
C ALA A 146 0.90 8.98 -3.94
N SER A 147 0.92 8.11 -4.97
CA SER A 147 1.99 8.10 -5.99
C SER A 147 2.14 9.46 -6.65
N ARG A 148 1.01 10.06 -7.08
CA ARG A 148 1.02 11.40 -7.68
C ARG A 148 1.66 12.43 -6.74
N ARG A 149 1.25 12.45 -5.46
CA ARG A 149 1.78 13.39 -4.46
C ARG A 149 3.28 13.22 -4.27
N ILE A 150 3.76 11.98 -4.13
CA ILE A 150 5.18 11.64 -3.89
C ILE A 150 6.06 12.07 -5.08
N VAL A 151 5.57 11.86 -6.30
CA VAL A 151 6.30 12.22 -7.53
C VAL A 151 6.26 13.73 -7.75
N SER A 152 5.09 14.37 -7.64
CA SER A 152 4.93 15.81 -7.86
C SER A 152 5.63 16.70 -6.84
N SER A 153 5.94 16.17 -5.65
CA SER A 153 6.70 16.89 -4.64
C SER A 153 8.20 16.96 -4.94
N ARG A 154 8.70 16.14 -5.88
CA ARG A 154 10.14 16.01 -6.19
C ARG A 154 10.50 16.31 -7.64
N PHE A 155 9.57 16.10 -8.57
CA PHE A 155 9.84 16.18 -10.00
C PHE A 155 8.73 16.93 -10.73
N VAL A 156 9.05 17.47 -11.91
CA VAL A 156 8.11 18.18 -12.77
C VAL A 156 8.26 17.75 -14.22
N TRP A 157 7.14 17.50 -14.91
CA TRP A 157 7.04 17.41 -16.36
C TRP A 157 5.60 17.68 -16.79
N ARG A 158 5.40 17.96 -18.09
CA ARG A 158 4.06 18.21 -18.62
C ARG A 158 3.24 16.92 -18.58
N GLY A 159 2.07 16.97 -17.93
CA GLY A 159 1.20 15.81 -17.82
C GLY A 159 1.53 14.83 -16.68
N LEU A 160 2.43 15.19 -15.75
CA LEU A 160 2.83 14.34 -14.61
C LEU A 160 1.67 13.65 -13.90
N ALA A 161 0.61 14.41 -13.57
CA ALA A 161 -0.55 13.85 -12.88
C ALA A 161 -1.26 12.76 -13.70
N LYS A 162 -1.35 12.94 -15.02
CA LYS A 162 -1.98 11.99 -15.94
C LYS A 162 -1.15 10.70 -16.03
N ASP A 163 0.15 10.86 -16.28
CA ASP A 163 1.08 9.74 -16.46
C ASP A 163 1.16 8.88 -15.20
N VAL A 164 1.42 9.49 -14.04
CA VAL A 164 1.57 8.78 -12.77
C VAL A 164 0.27 8.06 -12.38
N THR A 165 -0.88 8.68 -12.65
CA THR A 165 -2.18 8.04 -12.38
C THR A 165 -2.40 6.83 -13.28
N ALA A 166 -2.02 6.93 -14.57
CA ALA A 166 -2.13 5.84 -15.52
C ALA A 166 -1.18 4.67 -15.17
N TRP A 167 0.08 4.96 -14.82
CA TRP A 167 1.04 3.92 -14.44
C TRP A 167 0.68 3.23 -13.14
N ALA A 168 0.28 3.98 -12.10
CA ALA A 168 -0.20 3.39 -10.85
C ALA A 168 -1.51 2.59 -11.04
N ALA A 169 -2.33 2.94 -12.04
CA ALA A 169 -3.51 2.14 -12.40
C ALA A 169 -3.14 0.84 -13.13
N ALA A 170 -2.05 0.85 -13.92
CA ALA A 170 -1.56 -0.28 -14.69
C ALA A 170 -0.66 -1.25 -13.90
N CYS A 171 -0.23 -0.88 -12.69
CA CYS A 171 0.60 -1.73 -11.84
C CYS A 171 -0.09 -3.05 -11.49
N LEU A 172 0.52 -4.17 -11.89
CA LEU A 172 -0.02 -5.52 -11.69
C LEU A 172 -0.08 -5.91 -10.21
N GLU A 173 0.90 -5.51 -9.40
CA GLU A 173 0.95 -5.79 -7.96
C GLU A 173 -0.16 -5.05 -7.21
N CYS A 174 -0.38 -3.78 -7.54
CA CYS A 174 -1.52 -3.01 -7.05
C CYS A 174 -2.86 -3.62 -7.47
N GLN A 175 -3.00 -4.07 -8.73
CA GLN A 175 -4.24 -4.65 -9.23
C GLN A 175 -4.57 -5.99 -8.56
N ARG A 176 -3.57 -6.81 -8.30
CA ARG A 176 -3.71 -8.11 -7.62
C ARG A 176 -4.08 -7.94 -6.14
N SER A 177 -3.42 -7.00 -5.46
CA SER A 177 -3.65 -6.75 -4.03
C SER A 177 -4.96 -6.00 -3.77
N LYS A 178 -5.39 -5.13 -4.69
CA LYS A 178 -6.53 -4.25 -4.49
C LYS A 178 -7.72 -4.66 -5.35
N VAL A 179 -8.74 -5.25 -4.69
CA VAL A 179 -10.03 -5.49 -5.31
C VAL A 179 -10.71 -4.14 -5.59
N HIS A 180 -10.58 -3.64 -6.81
CA HIS A 180 -11.13 -2.35 -7.23
C HIS A 180 -12.60 -2.42 -7.64
N ARG A 181 -13.09 -3.60 -8.03
CA ARG A 181 -14.45 -3.80 -8.50
C ARG A 181 -15.00 -5.09 -7.91
N HIS A 182 -15.97 -4.96 -7.03
CA HIS A 182 -16.85 -6.08 -6.72
C HIS A 182 -17.84 -6.19 -7.89
N THR A 183 -17.85 -7.34 -8.56
CA THR A 183 -18.95 -7.67 -9.48
C THR A 183 -20.21 -7.83 -8.62
N ARG A 184 -20.98 -6.76 -8.49
CA ARG A 184 -22.27 -6.79 -7.82
C ARG A 184 -23.28 -7.33 -8.84
N VAL A 185 -23.50 -8.64 -8.80
CA VAL A 185 -24.62 -9.26 -9.52
C VAL A 185 -25.91 -8.69 -8.93
N ALA A 186 -26.88 -8.35 -9.78
CA ALA A 186 -28.20 -7.94 -9.30
C ALA A 186 -28.75 -9.04 -8.39
N PRO A 187 -29.29 -8.71 -7.20
CA PRO A 187 -29.90 -9.72 -6.33
C PRO A 187 -30.96 -10.49 -7.11
N LEU A 188 -30.82 -11.81 -7.16
CA LEU A 188 -31.84 -12.66 -7.76
C LEU A 188 -33.08 -12.63 -6.86
N PRO A 189 -34.30 -12.45 -7.41
CA PRO A 189 -35.51 -12.47 -6.62
C PRO A 189 -35.73 -13.88 -6.06
N ILE A 190 -35.87 -13.99 -4.74
CA ILE A 190 -36.32 -15.23 -4.09
C ILE A 190 -37.84 -15.31 -4.29
N ALA A 191 -38.30 -16.38 -4.94
CA ALA A 191 -39.72 -16.57 -5.21
C ALA A 191 -40.52 -16.71 -3.90
N VAL A 192 -41.65 -16.00 -3.80
CA VAL A 192 -42.51 -16.06 -2.61
C VAL A 192 -43.18 -17.45 -2.54
N PRO A 193 -42.99 -18.22 -1.45
CA PRO A 193 -43.57 -19.54 -1.31
C PRO A 193 -45.11 -19.48 -1.25
N ARG A 194 -45.79 -20.31 -2.04
CA ARG A 194 -47.28 -20.37 -2.10
C ARG A 194 -47.90 -21.34 -1.07
N ARG A 195 -47.08 -22.09 -0.34
CA ARG A 195 -47.50 -23.09 0.65
C ARG A 195 -46.66 -22.97 1.91
N ARG A 196 -47.28 -23.19 3.07
CA ARG A 196 -46.59 -23.20 4.37
C ARG A 196 -45.48 -24.24 4.36
N PHE A 197 -44.34 -23.93 4.97
CA PHE A 197 -43.17 -24.80 5.09
C PHE A 197 -42.54 -25.30 3.77
N SER A 198 -42.84 -24.67 2.64
CA SER A 198 -42.24 -25.09 1.35
C SER A 198 -40.79 -24.64 1.17
N HIS A 199 -40.35 -23.58 1.84
CA HIS A 199 -38.97 -23.09 1.88
C HIS A 199 -38.65 -22.63 3.30
N ILE A 200 -37.46 -23.00 3.80
CA ILE A 200 -36.94 -22.58 5.10
C ILE A 200 -35.54 -22.01 4.86
N HIS A 201 -35.34 -20.74 5.18
CA HIS A 201 -34.02 -20.12 5.22
C HIS A 201 -33.54 -20.17 6.67
N VAL A 202 -32.44 -20.87 6.91
CA VAL A 202 -31.80 -20.93 8.22
C VAL A 202 -30.50 -20.16 8.12
N ASP A 203 -30.34 -19.17 8.98
CA ASP A 203 -29.09 -18.47 9.17
C ASP A 203 -28.59 -18.72 10.58
N LEU A 204 -27.29 -18.97 10.71
CA LEU A 204 -26.64 -19.19 12.00
C LEU A 204 -26.01 -17.87 12.42
N VAL A 205 -26.62 -17.23 13.41
CA VAL A 205 -26.07 -16.02 14.00
C VAL A 205 -25.18 -16.42 15.17
N GLY A 206 -23.88 -16.08 15.12
CA GLY A 206 -23.01 -16.15 16.30
C GLY A 206 -21.57 -15.64 16.13
N PRO A 207 -20.89 -15.34 17.26
CA PRO A 207 -21.48 -15.04 18.57
C PRO A 207 -22.08 -13.63 18.65
#